data_AF-A0A6N7GYH4-F1
#
_entry.id   AF-A0A6N7GYH4-F1
#
_cell.length_a   1.000
_cell.length_b   1.000
_cell.length_c   1.000
_cell.angle_alpha   90.00
_cell.angle_beta   90.00
_cell.angle_gamma   90.00
#
_symmetry.space_group_name_H-M   'P 1'
#
loop_
_entity.id
_entity.type
_entity.pdbx_description
1 polymer ?
#
loop_
_entity_poly.entity_id
_entity_poly.type
_entity_poly.pdbx_seq_one_letter_code
_entity_poly.pdbx_strand_id
1 'polypeptide(L)'
;LRVRRADTTVEIPSGGALAMAGMIQEQTKQQMNGLPGLMQVPVLGTLFKSRDFVNRQTELVVLVTPFVVRAVARRNLSRPDDGFADPSDPASILLGRLNRIYGVPKPKDQLIKHSNYRGNYGFILD
;
A
#
# COMPACT_ATOMS: atom_id res chain seq x y z
N LEU A 1 -16.13 5.43 18.83
CA LEU A 1 -14.95 5.15 17.98
C LEU A 1 -14.12 4.05 18.64
N ARG A 2 -13.82 2.96 17.94
CA ARG A 2 -12.98 1.85 18.46
C ARG A 2 -11.60 1.97 17.83
N VAL A 3 -10.60 2.40 18.62
CA VAL A 3 -9.20 2.54 18.17
C VAL A 3 -8.39 1.37 18.72
N ARG A 4 -7.53 0.78 17.89
CA ARG A 4 -6.62 -0.32 18.27
C ARG A 4 -5.18 0.20 18.16
N ARG A 5 -4.38 0.05 19.23
CA ARG A 5 -2.96 0.49 19.29
C ARG A 5 -2.11 -0.64 19.87
N ALA A 6 -0.90 -0.81 19.35
CA ALA A 6 0.11 -1.73 19.85
C ALA A 6 1.49 -1.06 19.73
N ASP A 7 2.27 -1.08 20.80
CA ASP A 7 3.62 -0.48 20.88
C ASP A 7 4.62 -1.60 21.19
N THR A 8 5.61 -1.83 20.33
CA THR A 8 6.63 -2.87 20.48
C THR A 8 8.01 -2.36 20.08
N THR A 9 9.06 -2.92 20.70
CA THR A 9 10.46 -2.63 20.36
C THR A 9 11.11 -3.92 19.88
N VAL A 10 11.73 -3.87 18.70
CA VAL A 10 12.24 -5.05 17.98
C VAL A 10 13.50 -4.70 17.22
N GLU A 11 14.48 -5.61 17.22
CA GLU A 11 15.74 -5.48 16.49
C GLU A 11 15.72 -6.39 15.26
N ILE A 12 15.86 -5.81 14.07
CA ILE A 12 15.79 -6.53 12.79
C ILE A 12 16.82 -5.96 11.79
N PRO A 13 17.39 -6.80 10.90
CA PRO A 13 18.30 -6.35 9.87
C PRO A 13 17.58 -5.52 8.80
N SER A 14 18.34 -4.66 8.11
CA SER A 14 17.80 -3.85 6.99
C SER A 14 17.19 -4.74 5.91
N GLY A 15 15.95 -4.45 5.52
CA GLY A 15 15.18 -5.21 4.54
C GLY A 15 14.47 -6.45 5.11
N GLY A 16 14.65 -6.78 6.39
CA GLY A 16 13.89 -7.82 7.07
C GLY A 16 12.44 -7.40 7.27
N ALA A 17 11.48 -8.30 7.02
CA ALA A 17 10.06 -8.06 7.27
C ALA A 17 9.66 -8.63 8.63
N LEU A 18 8.83 -7.90 9.37
CA LEU A 18 8.26 -8.31 10.64
C LEU A 18 6.75 -8.07 10.67
N ALA A 19 5.99 -9.06 11.16
CA ALA A 19 4.59 -8.88 11.51
C ALA A 19 4.48 -8.19 12.87
N MET A 20 4.04 -6.94 12.88
CA MET A 20 3.97 -6.14 14.11
C MET A 20 2.67 -6.37 14.88
N ALA A 21 1.56 -6.53 14.14
CA ALA A 21 0.24 -6.72 14.74
C ALA A 21 -0.59 -7.67 13.87
N GLY A 22 -1.41 -8.46 14.54
CA GLY A 22 -2.38 -9.37 13.92
C GLY A 22 -3.70 -9.30 14.68
N MET A 23 -4.80 -9.58 14.00
CA MET A 23 -6.10 -9.66 14.63
C MET A 23 -6.99 -10.64 13.86
N ILE A 24 -7.65 -11.50 14.62
CA ILE A 24 -8.72 -12.37 14.15
C ILE A 24 -9.93 -12.04 15.00
N GLN A 25 -11.04 -11.66 14.38
CA GLN A 25 -12.29 -11.38 15.04
C GLN A 25 -13.39 -12.25 14.45
N GLU A 26 -13.97 -13.12 15.25
CA GLU A 26 -15.11 -13.96 14.90
C GLU A 26 -16.36 -13.48 15.65
N GLN A 27 -17.49 -13.38 14.96
CA GLN A 27 -18.77 -13.00 15.54
C GLN A 27 -19.89 -13.90 14.99
N THR A 28 -20.36 -14.80 15.85
CA THR A 28 -21.51 -15.67 15.58
C THR A 28 -22.77 -15.08 16.22
N LYS A 29 -23.77 -14.77 15.39
CA LYS A 29 -25.11 -14.32 15.82
C LYS A 29 -26.14 -15.39 15.44
N GLN A 30 -26.80 -15.94 16.44
CA GLN A 30 -27.94 -16.82 16.27
C GLN A 30 -29.20 -16.11 16.79
N GLN A 31 -30.18 -15.91 15.93
CA GLN A 31 -31.47 -15.34 16.29
C GLN A 31 -32.56 -16.34 15.91
N MET A 32 -33.48 -16.60 16.83
CA MET A 32 -34.60 -17.53 16.60
C MET A 32 -35.90 -16.78 16.83
N ASN A 33 -36.72 -16.72 15.79
CA ASN A 33 -38.03 -16.08 15.81
C ASN A 33 -39.12 -17.13 15.55
N GLY A 34 -40.33 -16.93 16.05
CA GLY A 34 -41.48 -17.76 15.68
C GLY A 34 -42.69 -17.54 16.58
N LEU A 35 -43.71 -18.37 16.38
CA LEU A 35 -45.00 -18.24 17.08
C LEU A 35 -44.97 -18.86 18.49
N PRO A 36 -45.27 -18.11 19.55
CA PRO A 36 -45.30 -18.64 20.91
C PRO A 36 -46.31 -19.80 21.02
N GLY A 37 -45.95 -20.87 21.74
CA GLY A 37 -46.73 -22.10 21.84
C GLY A 37 -46.47 -23.10 20.70
N LEU A 38 -46.75 -22.71 19.45
CA LEU A 38 -46.63 -23.60 18.28
C LEU A 38 -45.19 -24.05 17.98
N MET A 39 -44.20 -23.22 18.32
CA MET A 39 -42.78 -23.55 18.15
C MET A 39 -42.30 -24.73 19.02
N GLN A 40 -43.03 -25.10 20.06
CA GLN A 40 -42.64 -26.12 21.04
C GLN A 40 -43.24 -27.51 20.73
N VAL A 41 -44.13 -27.59 19.74
CA VAL A 41 -44.78 -28.86 19.36
C VAL A 41 -43.72 -29.85 18.85
N PRO A 42 -43.65 -31.07 19.41
CA PRO A 42 -42.76 -32.11 18.90
C PRO A 42 -43.03 -32.38 17.42
N VAL A 43 -41.97 -32.64 16.64
CA VAL A 43 -42.04 -32.91 15.19
C VAL A 43 -42.43 -31.69 14.33
N LEU A 44 -43.45 -30.91 14.71
CA LEU A 44 -44.00 -29.82 13.88
C LEU A 44 -43.45 -28.43 14.21
N GLY A 45 -42.89 -28.21 15.41
CA GLY A 45 -42.45 -26.89 15.86
C GLY A 45 -41.33 -26.26 15.03
N THR A 46 -40.63 -27.04 14.18
CA THR A 46 -39.66 -26.54 13.21
C THR A 46 -40.28 -25.74 12.07
N LEU A 47 -41.53 -26.02 11.69
CA LEU A 47 -42.25 -25.29 10.65
C LEU A 47 -42.68 -23.89 11.10
N PHE A 48 -42.79 -23.68 12.42
CA PHE A 48 -43.25 -22.44 13.04
C PHE A 48 -42.13 -21.59 13.66
N LYS A 49 -40.87 -21.97 13.45
CA LYS A 49 -39.69 -21.20 13.88
C LYS A 49 -38.78 -20.89 12.69
N SER A 50 -38.34 -19.64 12.61
CA SER A 50 -37.24 -19.22 11.76
C SER A 50 -35.96 -19.13 12.58
N ARG A 51 -34.83 -19.53 12.00
CA ARG A 51 -33.50 -19.42 12.59
C ARG A 51 -32.62 -18.62 11.65
N ASP A 52 -32.20 -17.44 12.10
CA ASP A 52 -31.22 -16.63 11.41
C ASP A 52 -29.86 -16.92 12.04
N PHE A 53 -28.95 -17.48 11.24
CA PHE A 53 -27.57 -17.73 11.63
C PHE A 53 -26.65 -16.83 10.80
N VAL A 54 -25.85 -16.01 11.48
CA VAL A 54 -24.91 -15.09 10.84
C VAL A 54 -23.54 -15.29 11.47
N ASN A 55 -22.56 -15.75 10.70
CA ASN A 55 -21.16 -15.79 11.10
C ASN A 55 -20.38 -14.69 10.37
N ARG A 56 -19.56 -13.91 11.09
CA ARG A 56 -18.67 -12.89 10.52
C ARG A 56 -17.25 -13.10 11.03
N GLN A 57 -16.31 -13.19 10.10
CA GLN A 57 -14.87 -13.28 10.38
C GLN A 57 -14.15 -12.06 9.80
N THR A 58 -13.27 -11.45 10.57
CA THR A 58 -12.45 -10.30 10.14
C THR A 58 -11.02 -10.52 10.56
N GLU A 59 -10.11 -10.45 9.59
CA GLU A 59 -8.69 -10.64 9.79
C GLU A 59 -7.92 -9.37 9.41
N LEU A 60 -6.88 -9.05 10.16
CA LEU A 60 -5.97 -7.93 9.88
C LEU A 60 -4.55 -8.34 10.25
N VAL A 61 -3.60 -8.05 9.36
CA VAL A 61 -2.16 -8.21 9.62
C VAL A 61 -1.45 -6.91 9.23
N VAL A 62 -0.54 -6.46 10.08
CA VAL A 62 0.29 -5.28 9.86
C VAL A 62 1.75 -5.72 9.75
N LEU A 63 2.34 -5.52 8.57
CA LEU A 63 3.71 -5.88 8.24
C LEU A 63 4.57 -4.61 8.16
N VAL A 64 5.80 -4.67 8.65
CA VAL A 64 6.78 -3.59 8.53
C VAL A 64 8.13 -4.13 8.06
N THR A 65 8.73 -3.39 7.12
CA THR A 65 10.02 -3.70 6.52
C THR A 65 10.89 -2.42 6.54
N PRO A 66 11.77 -2.24 7.54
CA PRO A 66 12.65 -1.08 7.58
C PRO A 66 13.83 -1.23 6.62
N PHE A 67 14.33 -0.10 6.11
CA PHE A 67 15.54 -0.03 5.29
C PHE A 67 16.52 0.98 5.88
N VAL A 68 17.78 0.58 5.99
CA VAL A 68 18.88 1.47 6.41
C VAL A 68 19.50 2.11 5.17
N VAL A 69 19.50 3.44 5.13
CA VAL A 69 20.10 4.22 4.04
C VAL A 69 21.32 4.99 4.52
N ARG A 70 22.31 5.16 3.64
CA ARG A 70 23.49 5.99 3.92
C ARG A 70 23.17 7.45 3.66
N ALA A 71 23.59 8.33 4.57
CA ALA A 71 23.53 9.76 4.34
C ALA A 71 24.41 10.15 3.14
N VAL A 72 23.85 10.93 2.23
CA VAL A 72 24.56 11.51 1.08
C VAL A 72 24.40 13.02 1.12
N ALA A 73 25.41 13.76 0.65
CA ALA A 73 25.32 15.21 0.58
C ALA A 73 24.13 15.62 -0.31
N ARG A 74 23.40 16.68 0.06
CA ARG A 74 22.20 17.14 -0.67
C ARG A 74 22.42 17.31 -2.17
N ARG A 75 23.64 17.72 -2.56
CA ARG A 75 24.08 17.91 -3.95
C ARG A 75 24.21 16.60 -4.76
N ASN A 76 24.26 15.45 -4.09
CA ASN A 76 24.41 14.11 -4.68
C ASN A 76 23.11 13.30 -4.67
N LEU A 77 21.99 13.85 -4.19
CA LEU A 77 20.68 13.22 -4.36
C LEU A 77 20.22 13.50 -5.79
N SER A 78 19.83 12.44 -6.50
CA SER A 78 19.04 12.58 -7.72
C SER A 78 17.73 13.29 -7.38
N ARG A 79 17.44 14.38 -8.07
CA ARG A 79 16.18 15.09 -7.94
C ARG A 79 15.23 14.71 -9.08
N PRO A 80 13.90 14.78 -8.85
CA PRO A 80 12.92 14.53 -9.91
C PRO A 80 13.02 15.51 -11.10
N ASP A 81 13.60 16.70 -10.88
CA ASP A 81 13.83 17.75 -11.87
C ASP A 81 15.22 17.67 -12.54
N ASP A 82 16.06 16.69 -12.19
CA ASP A 82 17.38 16.54 -12.81
C ASP A 82 17.25 16.28 -14.32
N GLY A 83 17.84 17.15 -15.14
CA GLY A 83 17.75 17.07 -16.60
C GLY A 83 16.53 17.77 -17.20
N PHE A 84 15.70 18.44 -16.39
CA PHE A 84 14.68 19.36 -16.89
C PHE A 84 15.35 20.58 -17.54
N ALA A 85 15.00 20.87 -18.78
CA ALA A 85 15.38 22.07 -19.48
C ALA A 85 14.13 22.62 -20.18
N ASP A 86 13.85 23.91 -19.99
CA ASP A 86 12.75 24.56 -20.70
C ASP A 86 12.97 24.43 -22.22
N PRO A 87 11.94 24.06 -23.00
CA PRO A 87 12.05 23.94 -24.45
C PRO A 87 12.43 25.28 -25.08
N SER A 88 13.73 25.48 -25.34
CA SER A 88 14.28 26.69 -25.96
C SER A 88 14.77 26.45 -27.38
N ASP A 89 14.65 25.23 -27.92
CA ASP A 89 15.08 24.90 -29.28
C ASP A 89 14.06 25.44 -30.31
N PRO A 90 14.44 26.42 -31.17
CA PRO A 90 13.58 26.92 -32.25
C PRO A 90 13.10 25.80 -33.18
N ALA A 91 13.88 24.71 -33.29
CA ALA A 91 13.50 23.54 -34.08
C ALA A 91 12.32 22.77 -33.46
N SER A 92 12.11 22.81 -32.13
CA SER A 92 10.94 22.20 -31.50
C SER A 92 9.66 22.99 -31.78
N ILE A 93 9.75 24.32 -31.80
CA ILE A 93 8.63 25.22 -32.16
C ILE A 93 8.31 25.11 -33.66
N LEU A 94 9.34 25.09 -34.52
CA LEU A 94 9.16 25.09 -35.98
C LEU A 94 8.83 23.71 -36.57
N LEU A 95 9.39 22.62 -36.04
CA LEU A 95 9.24 21.28 -36.60
C LEU A 95 8.22 20.41 -35.85
N GLY A 96 7.54 20.96 -34.83
CA GLY A 96 6.51 20.24 -34.07
C GLY A 96 7.02 18.98 -33.33
N ARG A 97 8.33 18.89 -33.11
CA ARG A 97 8.97 17.73 -32.47
C ARG A 97 8.91 17.88 -30.96
N LEU A 98 7.80 17.41 -30.39
CA LEU A 98 7.49 17.49 -28.95
C LEU A 98 8.22 16.45 -28.09
N ASN A 99 8.93 15.48 -28.68
CA ASN A 99 9.52 14.38 -27.93
C ASN A 99 11.01 14.21 -28.26
N ARG A 100 11.87 15.03 -27.65
CA ARG A 100 13.31 14.74 -27.57
C ARG A 100 13.63 14.44 -26.11
N ILE A 101 13.88 13.16 -25.82
CA ILE A 101 14.31 12.72 -24.49
C ILE A 101 15.75 13.21 -24.30
N TYR A 102 15.94 14.25 -23.49
CA TYR A 102 17.27 14.70 -23.09
C TYR A 102 17.81 13.75 -22.04
N GLY A 103 18.84 12.97 -22.40
CA GLY A 103 19.61 12.17 -21.45
C GLY A 103 20.62 13.07 -20.73
N VAL A 104 20.65 13.01 -19.40
CA VAL A 104 21.53 13.78 -18.52
C VAL A 104 23.01 13.62 -18.94
N PRO A 105 23.73 14.70 -19.31
CA PRO A 105 25.19 14.65 -19.42
C PRO A 105 25.77 14.46 -18.02
N LYS A 106 26.25 13.26 -17.71
CA LYS A 106 26.92 12.98 -16.43
C LYS A 106 28.22 13.79 -16.36
N PRO A 107 28.48 14.55 -15.27
CA PRO A 107 29.79 15.13 -15.01
C PRO A 107 30.86 14.02 -14.95
N LYS A 108 32.02 14.26 -15.58
CA LYS A 108 33.12 13.27 -15.73
C LYS A 108 33.68 12.73 -14.40
N ASP A 109 33.38 13.36 -13.27
CA ASP A 109 33.87 12.96 -11.94
C ASP A 109 33.01 11.88 -11.26
N GLN A 110 31.88 11.47 -11.83
CA GLN A 110 31.04 10.38 -11.31
C GLN A 110 31.40 9.02 -11.92
N LEU A 111 32.69 8.70 -11.93
CA LEU A 111 33.15 7.32 -12.07
C LEU A 111 33.08 6.66 -10.69
N ILE A 112 31.93 6.13 -10.24
CA ILE A 112 31.80 4.95 -9.36
C ILE A 112 30.33 4.51 -9.23
N LYS A 113 30.09 3.25 -9.60
CA LYS A 113 29.01 2.30 -9.24
C LYS A 113 27.54 2.62 -9.62
N HIS A 114 27.14 2.04 -10.76
CA HIS A 114 25.89 1.31 -11.01
C HIS A 114 24.70 1.66 -10.09
N SER A 115 23.94 2.67 -10.49
CA SER A 115 22.53 2.76 -10.14
C SER A 115 21.74 2.50 -11.42
N ASN A 116 21.47 1.22 -11.67
CA ASN A 116 20.63 0.77 -12.77
C ASN A 116 19.15 0.94 -12.36
N TYR A 117 18.68 2.17 -12.15
CA TYR A 117 17.24 2.41 -12.09
C TYR A 117 16.70 2.45 -13.52
N ARG A 118 16.09 1.33 -13.94
CA ARG A 118 15.30 1.22 -15.17
C ARG A 118 13.83 1.35 -14.78
N GLY A 119 13.17 2.40 -15.24
CA GLY A 119 11.73 2.62 -15.09
C GLY A 119 11.31 3.92 -15.76
N ASN A 120 10.10 3.93 -16.34
CA ASN A 120 9.50 5.15 -16.87
C ASN A 120 9.00 5.98 -15.68
N TYR A 121 9.74 7.00 -15.29
CA TYR A 121 9.25 8.04 -14.39
C TYR A 121 8.74 9.20 -15.26
N GLY A 122 7.53 9.67 -14.95
CA GLY A 122 6.91 10.85 -15.54
C GLY A 122 6.37 11.72 -14.41
N PHE A 123 6.37 13.04 -14.62
CA PHE A 123 5.79 14.01 -13.70
C PHE A 123 4.32 14.25 -14.06
N ILE A 124 3.46 14.38 -13.04
CA ILE A 124 2.10 14.91 -13.20
C ILE A 124 2.20 16.41 -12.95
N LEU A 125 1.79 17.21 -13.92
CA LEU A 125 1.55 18.64 -13.77
C LEU A 125 0.04 18.83 -13.67
N ASP A 126 -0.40 19.65 -12.71
CA ASP A 126 -1.76 20.19 -12.63
C ASP A 126 -1.83 21.49 -13.46
#